data_AF-A0A933CJI9-F1
#
_entry.id   AF-A0A933CJI9-F1
#
_cell.length_a   1.000
_cell.length_b   1.000
_cell.length_c   1.000
_cell.angle_alpha   90.00
_cell.angle_beta   90.00
_cell.angle_gamma   90.00
#
_symmetry.space_group_name_H-M   'P 1'
#
loop_
_entity.id
_entity.type
_entity.pdbx_description
1 polymer ?
#
loop_
_entity_poly.entity_id
_entity_poly.type
_entity_poly.pdbx_seq_one_letter_code
_entity_poly.pdbx_strand_id
1 'polypeptide(L)'
;MNPVFKNAKIRAALAVFGGVILLLAAFQAGIHVGYRKAGFAYQWGENYHRVFGGPGDGFMREARGRGPDFMAAHGIFGTILKVDGDEIVIAGQDGVERTVVVDAATEIRGGRERFAAAALVADERVVVIGEPDGSGRLLAKFMRVFPKDEPLPSPRQKFRR
;
A
#
# COMPACT_ATOMS: atom_id res chain seq x y z
N MET A 1 18.63 58.77 1.87
CA MET A 1 19.35 57.70 2.60
C MET A 1 18.86 57.72 4.04
N ASN A 2 18.08 56.73 4.48
CA ASN A 2 17.32 56.81 5.73
C ASN A 2 18.26 56.91 6.95
N PRO A 3 18.04 57.87 7.89
CA PRO A 3 18.97 58.17 8.99
C PRO A 3 19.15 57.02 9.99
N VAL A 4 18.23 56.05 9.98
CA VAL A 4 18.25 54.85 10.84
C VAL A 4 19.45 53.93 10.54
N PHE A 5 19.96 53.92 9.30
CA PHE A 5 21.07 53.03 8.91
C PHE A 5 22.47 53.59 9.20
N LYS A 6 22.57 54.78 9.80
CA LYS A 6 23.86 55.44 10.04
C LYS A 6 24.61 54.86 11.24
N ASN A 7 23.90 54.21 12.18
CA ASN A 7 24.47 53.70 13.42
C ASN A 7 24.85 52.20 13.31
N ALA A 8 26.13 51.90 13.50
CA ALA A 8 26.66 50.54 13.37
C ALA A 8 25.98 49.52 14.30
N LYS A 9 25.57 49.96 15.51
CA LYS A 9 24.87 49.11 16.48
C LYS A 9 23.46 48.72 16.00
N ILE A 10 22.74 49.64 15.35
CA ILE A 10 21.40 49.39 14.83
C ILE A 10 21.46 48.42 13.64
N ARG A 11 22.47 48.56 12.77
CA ARG A 11 22.67 47.60 11.66
C ARG A 11 23.01 46.19 12.17
N ALA A 12 23.88 46.10 13.19
CA ALA A 12 24.21 44.82 13.81
C ALA A 12 22.98 44.17 14.43
N ALA A 13 22.15 44.94 15.15
CA ALA A 13 20.89 44.45 15.72
C ALA A 13 19.91 43.94 14.64
N LEU A 14 19.76 44.69 13.54
CA LEU A 14 18.91 44.27 12.41
C LEU A 14 19.43 43.01 11.71
N ALA A 15 20.75 42.88 11.55
CA ALA A 15 21.36 41.68 10.97
C ALA A 15 21.16 40.44 11.85
N VAL A 16 21.34 40.58 13.17
CA VAL A 16 21.08 39.51 14.14
C VAL A 16 19.60 39.11 14.11
N PHE A 17 18.70 40.10 14.13
CA PHE A 17 17.26 39.86 14.10
C PHE A 17 16.80 39.16 12.81
N GLY A 18 17.31 39.60 11.65
CA GLY A 18 17.07 38.95 10.37
C GLY A 18 17.59 37.50 10.34
N GLY A 19 18.78 37.27 10.89
CA GLY A 19 19.36 35.92 11.02
C GLY A 19 18.50 34.99 11.88
N VAL A 20 17.98 35.47 13.01
CA VAL A 20 17.08 34.70 13.88
C VAL A 20 15.77 34.35 13.16
N ILE A 21 15.18 35.28 12.41
CA ILE A 21 13.96 35.02 11.63
C ILE A 21 14.21 33.93 10.58
N LEU A 22 15.34 34.01 9.85
CA LEU A 22 15.71 33.03 8.84
C LEU A 22 15.89 31.63 9.45
N LEU A 23 16.52 31.55 10.63
CA LEU A 23 16.71 30.31 11.37
C LEU A 23 15.37 29.71 11.83
N LEU A 24 14.46 30.53 12.35
CA LEU A 24 13.12 30.10 12.75
C LEU A 24 12.28 29.62 11.55
N ALA A 25 12.37 30.31 10.42
CA ALA A 25 11.68 29.91 9.19
C ALA A 25 12.19 28.56 8.67
N ALA A 26 13.51 28.34 8.66
CA ALA A 26 14.10 27.06 8.27
C ALA A 26 13.68 25.92 9.22
N PHE A 27 13.66 26.19 10.53
CA PHE A 27 13.19 25.23 11.54
C PHE A 27 11.71 24.87 11.35
N GLN A 28 10.85 25.87 11.11
CA GLN A 28 9.43 25.66 10.86
C GLN A 28 9.18 24.85 9.59
N ALA A 29 9.92 25.13 8.51
CA ALA A 29 9.85 24.32 7.29
C ALA A 29 10.27 22.87 7.54
N GLY A 30 11.33 22.66 8.33
CA GLY A 30 11.78 21.33 8.76
C GLY A 30 10.69 20.56 9.53
N ILE A 31 10.04 21.21 10.50
CA ILE A 31 8.92 20.63 11.26
C ILE A 31 7.75 20.29 10.33
N HIS A 32 7.39 21.16 9.39
CA HIS A 32 6.28 20.91 8.47
C HIS A 32 6.53 19.71 7.56
N VAL A 33 7.74 19.60 7.01
CA VAL A 33 8.16 18.43 6.23
C VAL A 33 8.18 17.17 7.12
N GLY A 34 8.64 17.31 8.37
CA GLY A 34 8.62 16.26 9.38
C GLY A 34 7.23 15.71 9.68
N TYR A 35 6.24 16.58 9.91
CA TYR A 35 4.85 16.17 10.13
C TYR A 35 4.25 15.46 8.93
N ARG A 36 4.52 15.93 7.70
CA ARG A 36 4.08 15.22 6.49
C ARG A 36 4.72 13.83 6.39
N LYS A 37 6.02 13.72 6.65
CA LYS A 37 6.73 12.43 6.67
C LYS A 37 6.22 11.51 7.77
N ALA A 38 5.94 12.03 8.96
CA ALA A 38 5.41 11.28 10.09
C ALA A 38 3.99 10.75 9.81
N GLY A 39 3.13 11.54 9.16
CA GLY A 39 1.80 11.09 8.74
C GLY A 39 1.86 9.93 7.75
N PHE A 40 2.72 10.03 6.74
CA PHE A 40 2.96 8.93 5.80
C PHE A 40 3.55 7.70 6.51
N ALA A 41 4.57 7.87 7.37
CA ALA A 41 5.19 6.77 8.09
C ALA A 41 4.23 6.08 9.08
N TYR A 42 3.35 6.84 9.72
CA TYR A 42 2.34 6.32 10.64
C TYR A 42 1.26 5.52 9.90
N GLN A 43 0.69 6.07 8.83
CA GLN A 43 -0.28 5.36 7.99
C GLN A 43 0.33 4.12 7.33
N TRP A 44 1.59 4.19 6.91
CA TRP A 44 2.33 3.03 6.43
C TRP A 44 2.54 2.01 7.54
N GLY A 45 3.10 2.36 8.69
CA GLY A 45 3.40 1.39 9.77
C GLY A 45 2.16 0.68 10.32
N GLU A 46 1.04 1.41 10.46
CA GLU A 46 -0.22 0.90 10.99
C GLU A 46 -0.91 -0.09 10.03
N ASN A 47 -0.78 0.14 8.71
CA ASN A 47 -1.33 -0.74 7.69
C ASN A 47 -0.33 -1.76 7.12
N TYR A 48 0.98 -1.58 7.32
CA TYR A 48 2.01 -2.48 6.78
C TYR A 48 1.87 -3.89 7.35
N HIS A 49 1.61 -4.01 8.64
CA HIS A 49 1.39 -5.31 9.28
C HIS A 49 0.09 -5.99 8.83
N ARG A 50 -0.95 -5.21 8.50
CA ARG A 50 -2.25 -5.71 8.03
C ARG A 50 -2.24 -6.09 6.54
N VAL A 51 -1.46 -5.37 5.73
CA VAL A 51 -1.42 -5.52 4.26
C VAL A 51 -0.26 -6.41 3.81
N PHE A 52 0.83 -6.54 4.57
CA PHE A 52 2.04 -7.27 4.17
C PHE A 52 2.50 -8.34 5.17
N GLY A 53 1.74 -8.65 6.22
CA GLY A 53 2.02 -9.82 7.07
C GLY A 53 3.22 -9.71 8.00
N GLY A 54 3.78 -8.51 8.19
CA GLY A 54 4.99 -8.33 9.01
C GLY A 54 6.20 -9.11 8.49
N PRO A 55 7.38 -9.00 9.12
CA PRO A 55 8.58 -9.66 8.63
C PRO A 55 8.48 -11.19 8.77
N GLY A 56 7.92 -11.86 7.76
CA GLY A 56 8.23 -13.25 7.47
C GLY A 56 9.67 -13.31 6.96
N ASP A 57 10.60 -13.72 7.82
CA ASP A 57 12.03 -13.87 7.54
C ASP A 57 12.83 -12.58 7.27
N GLY A 58 13.27 -11.94 8.37
CA GLY A 58 14.56 -11.26 8.55
C GLY A 58 15.21 -10.47 7.39
N PHE A 59 15.60 -9.23 7.69
CA PHE A 59 16.38 -8.25 6.91
C PHE A 59 17.50 -8.79 5.98
N MET A 60 18.06 -9.97 6.25
CA MET A 60 19.08 -10.64 5.44
C MET A 60 18.62 -11.12 4.05
N ARG A 61 17.32 -11.33 3.84
CA ARG A 61 16.79 -11.85 2.55
C ARG A 61 16.56 -10.74 1.52
N GLU A 62 16.24 -9.54 1.99
CA GLU A 62 16.01 -8.35 1.16
C GLU A 62 17.30 -7.86 0.47
N ALA A 63 18.46 -8.05 1.12
CA ALA A 63 19.77 -7.76 0.55
C ALA A 63 20.17 -8.65 -0.66
N ARG A 64 19.47 -9.76 -0.91
CA ARG A 64 19.73 -10.68 -2.04
C ARG A 64 18.87 -10.45 -3.27
N GLY A 65 18.14 -9.33 -3.36
CA GLY A 65 17.43 -8.93 -4.58
C GLY A 65 16.27 -9.87 -4.98
N ARG A 66 15.75 -10.64 -4.02
CA ARG A 66 14.59 -11.52 -4.22
C ARG A 66 13.55 -11.21 -3.14
N GLY A 67 13.04 -9.98 -3.13
CA GLY A 67 11.88 -9.60 -2.32
C GLY A 67 10.58 -10.02 -3.03
N PRO A 68 9.71 -10.84 -2.40
CA PRO A 68 8.38 -11.13 -2.95
C PRO A 68 7.38 -9.97 -2.84
N ASP A 69 7.69 -8.90 -2.10
CA ASP A 69 6.64 -8.19 -1.35
C ASP A 69 6.13 -6.86 -1.96
N PHE A 70 6.68 -6.38 -3.07
CA PHE A 70 6.11 -5.21 -3.76
C PHE A 70 4.81 -5.52 -4.52
N MET A 71 4.50 -6.81 -4.76
CA MET A 71 3.34 -7.22 -5.55
C MET A 71 2.03 -7.28 -4.75
N ALA A 72 2.09 -7.32 -3.41
CA ALA A 72 0.91 -7.50 -2.56
C ALA A 72 0.13 -6.21 -2.25
N ALA A 73 0.68 -5.04 -2.59
CA ALA A 73 0.02 -3.76 -2.36
C ALA A 73 -1.21 -3.55 -3.26
N HIS A 74 -1.16 -4.12 -4.47
CA HIS A 74 -2.12 -3.89 -5.54
C HIS A 74 -2.88 -5.17 -5.95
N GLY A 75 -2.74 -6.25 -5.18
CA GLY A 75 -3.43 -7.48 -5.47
C GLY A 75 -3.14 -8.60 -4.47
N ILE A 76 -4.06 -9.56 -4.43
CA ILE A 76 -3.95 -10.76 -3.59
C ILE A 76 -4.26 -11.99 -4.44
N PHE A 77 -3.47 -13.04 -4.29
CA PHE A 77 -3.81 -14.38 -4.75
C PHE A 77 -4.03 -15.28 -3.54
N GLY A 78 -5.18 -15.94 -3.48
CA GLY A 78 -5.57 -16.67 -2.28
C GLY A 78 -6.87 -17.43 -2.38
N THR A 79 -7.36 -17.89 -1.23
CA THR A 79 -8.64 -18.59 -1.09
C THR A 79 -9.64 -17.69 -0.37
N ILE A 80 -10.89 -17.65 -0.85
CA ILE A 80 -11.96 -16.94 -0.16
C ILE A 80 -12.27 -17.66 1.16
N LEU A 81 -12.10 -16.97 2.29
CA LEU A 81 -12.49 -17.48 3.60
C LEU A 81 -13.96 -17.18 3.89
N LYS A 82 -14.41 -15.97 3.55
CA LYS A 82 -15.76 -15.47 3.84
C LYS A 82 -16.19 -14.45 2.79
N VAL A 83 -17.48 -14.47 2.45
CA VAL A 83 -18.16 -13.44 1.66
C VAL A 83 -19.23 -12.79 2.55
N ASP A 84 -19.20 -11.47 2.69
CA ASP A 84 -20.13 -10.69 3.51
C ASP A 84 -20.59 -9.45 2.71
N GLY A 85 -21.59 -9.68 1.85
CA GLY A 85 -22.06 -8.67 0.90
C GLY A 85 -20.95 -8.26 -0.07
N ASP A 86 -20.54 -7.00 0.00
CA ASP A 86 -19.50 -6.40 -0.85
C ASP A 86 -18.08 -6.59 -0.29
N GLU A 87 -17.96 -7.09 0.95
CA GLU A 87 -16.66 -7.36 1.59
C GLU A 87 -16.33 -8.86 1.54
N ILE A 88 -15.12 -9.19 1.09
CA ILE A 88 -14.65 -10.55 0.91
C ILE A 88 -13.33 -10.70 1.65
N VAL A 89 -13.25 -11.70 2.52
CA VAL A 89 -12.01 -12.03 3.24
C VAL A 89 -11.28 -13.12 2.48
N ILE A 90 -10.04 -12.85 2.10
CA ILE A 90 -9.21 -13.75 1.31
C ILE A 90 -7.94 -14.08 2.10
N ALA A 91 -7.65 -15.37 2.24
CA ALA A 91 -6.38 -15.88 2.77
C ALA A 91 -5.34 -15.93 1.65
N GLY A 92 -4.30 -15.11 1.75
CA GLY A 92 -3.18 -15.14 0.82
C GLY A 92 -2.31 -16.39 1.00
N GLN A 93 -1.48 -16.68 -0.01
CA GLN A 93 -0.49 -17.77 0.10
C GLN A 93 0.56 -17.54 1.19
N ASP A 94 0.73 -16.29 1.62
CA ASP A 94 1.57 -15.84 2.73
C ASP A 94 0.94 -16.13 4.11
N GLY A 95 -0.28 -16.68 4.16
CA GLY A 95 -1.03 -16.89 5.40
C GLY A 95 -1.64 -15.60 5.95
N VAL A 96 -1.59 -14.50 5.19
CA VAL A 96 -2.13 -13.20 5.60
C VAL A 96 -3.54 -13.05 5.04
N GLU A 97 -4.48 -12.74 5.91
CA GLU A 97 -5.86 -12.43 5.54
C GLU A 97 -5.99 -10.98 5.10
N ARG A 98 -6.65 -10.75 3.96
CA ARG A 98 -6.95 -9.39 3.47
C ARG A 98 -8.44 -9.26 3.19
N THR A 99 -8.98 -8.10 3.56
CA THR A 99 -10.36 -7.72 3.23
C THR A 99 -10.37 -7.00 1.89
N VAL A 100 -11.15 -7.52 0.96
CA VAL A 100 -11.34 -7.00 -0.39
C VAL A 100 -12.75 -6.46 -0.49
N VAL A 101 -12.88 -5.22 -0.94
CA VAL A 101 -14.16 -4.58 -1.23
C VAL A 101 -14.41 -4.69 -2.73
N VAL A 102 -15.56 -5.25 -3.10
CA VAL A 102 -16.04 -5.38 -4.48
C VAL A 102 -17.12 -4.34 -4.70
N ASP A 103 -17.00 -3.56 -5.76
CA ASP A 103 -17.98 -2.55 -6.15
C ASP A 103 -18.60 -2.88 -7.52
N ALA A 104 -19.55 -2.05 -7.96
CA ALA A 104 -20.18 -2.22 -9.27
C ALA A 104 -19.21 -2.03 -10.46
N ALA A 105 -18.05 -1.41 -10.23
CA ALA A 105 -17.01 -1.22 -11.24
C ALA A 105 -16.00 -2.39 -11.27
N THR A 106 -16.01 -3.27 -10.27
CA THR A 106 -15.16 -4.46 -10.24
C THR A 106 -15.56 -5.43 -11.36
N GLU A 107 -14.59 -5.81 -12.18
CA GLU A 107 -14.79 -6.84 -13.18
C GLU A 107 -14.40 -8.22 -12.63
N ILE A 108 -15.38 -9.12 -12.50
CA ILE A 108 -15.18 -10.48 -11.99
C ILE A 108 -15.29 -11.49 -13.14
N ARG A 109 -14.28 -12.35 -13.31
CA ARG A 109 -14.23 -13.35 -14.37
C ARG A 109 -13.80 -14.73 -13.87
N GLY A 110 -14.40 -15.78 -14.40
CA GLY A 110 -13.95 -17.17 -14.23
C GLY A 110 -13.77 -17.79 -15.60
N GLY A 111 -12.54 -18.18 -15.95
CA GLY A 111 -12.22 -18.61 -17.31
C GLY A 111 -12.55 -17.55 -18.36
N ARG A 112 -13.56 -17.81 -19.20
CA ARG A 112 -14.06 -16.90 -20.25
C ARG A 112 -15.36 -16.18 -19.86
N GLU A 113 -15.95 -16.53 -18.72
CA GLU A 113 -17.25 -16.05 -18.29
C GLU A 113 -17.13 -14.92 -17.27
N ARG A 114 -18.14 -14.04 -17.24
CA ARG A 114 -18.25 -12.95 -16.27
C ARG A 114 -19.15 -13.39 -15.13
N PHE A 115 -18.72 -13.15 -13.90
CA PHE A 115 -19.43 -13.52 -12.68
C PHE A 115 -20.01 -12.28 -11.98
N ALA A 116 -21.07 -12.49 -11.22
CA ALA A 116 -21.59 -11.49 -10.27
C ALA A 116 -20.91 -11.69 -8.91
N ALA A 117 -20.80 -10.63 -8.11
CA ALA A 117 -20.22 -10.71 -6.75
C ALA A 117 -20.98 -11.71 -5.85
N ALA A 118 -22.31 -11.77 -6.00
CA ALA A 118 -23.16 -12.72 -5.30
C ALA A 118 -22.94 -14.20 -5.67
N ALA A 119 -22.23 -14.49 -6.76
CA ALA A 119 -21.90 -15.85 -7.17
C ALA A 119 -20.59 -16.36 -6.55
N LEU A 120 -19.86 -15.52 -5.81
CA LEU A 120 -18.62 -15.90 -5.15
C LEU A 120 -18.92 -16.78 -3.95
N VAL A 121 -18.16 -17.88 -3.82
CA VAL A 121 -18.35 -18.84 -2.73
C VAL A 121 -17.07 -18.93 -1.91
N ALA A 122 -17.22 -19.23 -0.62
CA ALA A 122 -16.07 -19.59 0.21
C ALA A 122 -15.35 -20.82 -0.36
N ASP A 123 -14.07 -20.95 -0.03
CA ASP A 123 -13.19 -22.06 -0.41
C ASP A 123 -12.77 -22.06 -1.91
N GLU A 124 -13.20 -21.06 -2.69
CA GLU A 124 -12.72 -20.84 -4.06
C GLU A 124 -11.40 -20.05 -4.08
N ARG A 125 -10.58 -20.31 -5.10
CA ARG A 125 -9.32 -19.59 -5.28
C ARG A 125 -9.55 -18.38 -6.17
N VAL A 126 -8.95 -17.25 -5.81
CA VAL A 126 -9.11 -15.99 -6.52
C VAL A 126 -7.80 -15.24 -6.67
N VAL A 127 -7.66 -14.55 -7.81
CA VAL A 127 -6.69 -13.47 -8.00
C VAL A 127 -7.47 -12.17 -7.98
N VAL A 128 -7.10 -11.23 -7.12
CA VAL A 128 -7.66 -9.89 -7.07
C VAL A 128 -6.58 -8.90 -7.44
N ILE A 129 -6.92 -7.94 -8.28
CA ILE A 129 -6.10 -6.77 -8.62
C ILE A 129 -6.92 -5.53 -8.29
N GLY A 130 -6.30 -4.60 -7.57
CA GLY A 130 -6.98 -3.44 -7.03
C GLY A 130 -6.04 -2.40 -6.45
N GLU A 131 -6.63 -1.48 -5.71
CA GLU A 131 -5.91 -0.40 -5.05
C GLU A 131 -6.25 -0.37 -3.56
N PRO A 132 -5.28 -0.13 -2.67
CA PRO A 132 -5.54 -0.03 -1.24
C PRO A 132 -6.31 1.26 -0.93
N ASP A 133 -7.34 1.19 -0.08
CA ASP A 133 -8.23 2.32 0.24
C ASP A 133 -7.71 3.22 1.38
N GLY A 134 -6.47 3.03 1.82
CA GLY A 134 -5.85 3.76 2.95
C GLY A 134 -6.30 3.29 4.34
N SER A 135 -7.34 2.45 4.45
CA SER A 135 -7.77 1.80 5.69
C SER A 135 -7.20 0.38 5.86
N GLY A 136 -6.41 -0.07 4.88
CA GLY A 136 -5.85 -1.43 4.83
C GLY A 136 -6.76 -2.43 4.12
N ARG A 137 -7.86 -1.98 3.51
CA ARG A 137 -8.70 -2.80 2.62
C ARG A 137 -8.26 -2.61 1.17
N LEU A 138 -8.53 -3.60 0.35
CA LEU A 138 -8.24 -3.58 -1.09
C LEU A 138 -9.53 -3.34 -1.88
N LEU A 139 -9.62 -2.21 -2.59
CA LEU A 139 -10.70 -1.96 -3.54
C LEU A 139 -10.43 -2.71 -4.85
N ALA A 140 -11.22 -3.74 -5.14
CA ALA A 140 -11.03 -4.57 -6.31
C ALA A 140 -11.41 -3.82 -7.60
N LYS A 141 -10.51 -3.85 -8.59
CA LYS A 141 -10.81 -3.42 -9.97
C LYS A 141 -11.04 -4.61 -10.88
N PHE A 142 -10.32 -5.70 -10.63
CA PHE A 142 -10.44 -6.93 -11.36
C PHE A 142 -10.31 -8.13 -10.41
N MET A 143 -11.15 -9.13 -10.60
CA MET A 143 -11.10 -10.37 -9.85
C MET A 143 -11.22 -11.56 -10.81
N ARG A 144 -10.31 -12.53 -10.67
CA ARG A 144 -10.37 -13.79 -11.39
C ARG A 144 -10.64 -14.94 -10.43
N VAL A 145 -11.72 -15.66 -10.67
CA VAL A 145 -12.16 -16.81 -9.90
C VAL A 145 -11.67 -18.09 -10.56
N PHE A 146 -11.18 -19.00 -9.74
CA PHE A 146 -10.77 -20.34 -10.09
C PHE A 146 -11.62 -21.32 -9.28
N PRO A 147 -12.62 -21.95 -9.93
CA PRO A 147 -13.46 -22.95 -9.28
C PRO A 147 -12.59 -24.03 -8.63
N LYS A 148 -13.02 -24.53 -7.48
CA LYS A 148 -12.29 -25.58 -6.74
C LYS A 148 -12.06 -26.83 -7.59
N ASP A 149 -13.01 -27.13 -8.47
CA ASP A 149 -13.03 -28.32 -9.31
C ASP A 149 -12.21 -28.17 -10.60
N GLU A 150 -11.72 -26.97 -10.92
CA GLU A 150 -10.89 -26.77 -12.10
C GLU A 150 -9.40 -26.97 -11.77
N PRO A 151 -8.72 -27.93 -12.42
CA PRO A 151 -7.28 -28.10 -12.26
C PRO A 151 -6.59 -26.83 -12.74
N LEU A 152 -5.69 -26.27 -11.92
CA LEU A 152 -4.86 -25.16 -12.37
C LEU A 152 -4.09 -25.61 -13.62
N PRO A 153 -3.98 -24.75 -14.65
CA PRO A 153 -3.21 -25.08 -15.84
C PRO A 153 -1.80 -25.47 -15.40
N SER A 154 -1.40 -26.70 -15.70
CA SER A 154 -0.06 -27.17 -15.37
C SER A 154 0.96 -26.26 -16.04
N PRO A 155 2.05 -25.87 -15.35
CA PRO A 155 3.12 -25.14 -15.99
C PRO A 155 3.54 -25.94 -17.21
N ARG A 156 3.43 -25.34 -18.42
CA ARG A 156 3.90 -26.00 -19.66
C ARG A 156 5.28 -26.55 -19.35
N GLN A 157 5.40 -27.89 -19.31
CA GLN A 157 6.70 -28.53 -19.20
C GLN A 157 7.52 -27.96 -20.35
N LYS A 158 8.51 -27.14 -20.02
CA LYS A 158 9.46 -26.65 -21.01
C LYS A 158 9.98 -27.90 -21.69
N PHE A 159 9.72 -28.04 -22.98
CA PHE A 159 10.24 -29.15 -23.77
C PHE A 159 11.75 -29.18 -23.55
N ARG A 160 12.23 -30.13 -22.75
CA ARG A 160 13.64 -30.52 -22.70
C ARG A 160 13.91 -31.12 -24.07
N ARG A 161 14.51 -30.34 -24.96
CA ARG A 161 15.27 -30.89 -26.09
C ARG A 161 16.56 -31.48 -25.56
#